data_AF-A0A968R651-F1
#
_entry.id   AF-A0A968R651-F1
#
_cell.length_a   1.000
_cell.length_b   1.000
_cell.length_c   1.000
_cell.angle_alpha   90.00
_cell.angle_beta   90.00
_cell.angle_gamma   90.00
#
_symmetry.space_group_name_H-M   'P 1'
#
loop_
_entity.id
_entity.type
_entity.pdbx_description
1 polymer ?
#
loop_
_entity_poly.entity_id
_entity_poly.type
_entity_poly.pdbx_seq_one_letter_code
_entity_poly.pdbx_strand_id
1 'polypeptide(L)'
;MIRLSNSGKTGIKLDPHQVFGEQRNKPAALKAIQLEHSVRPDEIFFLDDNIINAIDVKQAGYSAYWAIWGYQAEHHWELARQHQITSFSLEQLPDLISAMSKSFNEETV
;
A
#
# COMPACT_ATOMS: atom_id res chain seq x y z
N MET A 1 -2.02 16.98 -20.24
CA MET A 1 -2.45 18.31 -19.74
C MET A 1 -3.70 18.10 -18.91
N ILE A 2 -3.60 18.08 -17.58
CA ILE A 2 -4.76 17.90 -16.70
C ILE A 2 -5.22 19.28 -16.24
N ARG A 3 -6.42 19.69 -16.63
CA ARG A 3 -7.09 20.88 -16.09
C ARG A 3 -7.79 20.48 -14.79
N LEU A 4 -7.49 21.19 -13.72
CA LEU A 4 -8.25 21.16 -12.47
C LEU A 4 -9.29 22.28 -12.52
N SER A 5 -10.57 21.95 -12.56
CA SER A 5 -11.66 22.90 -12.29
C SER A 5 -12.24 22.60 -10.91
N ASN A 6 -12.27 23.64 -10.09
CA ASN A 6 -12.55 23.62 -8.67
C ASN A 6 -14.06 23.78 -8.38
N SER A 7 -14.64 22.84 -7.62
CA SER A 7 -15.84 23.08 -6.79
C SER A 7 -16.07 21.91 -5.79
N GLY A 8 -15.52 22.07 -4.57
CA GLY A 8 -16.15 21.55 -3.36
C GLY A 8 -16.04 20.06 -3.01
N LYS A 9 -15.26 19.24 -3.72
CA LYS A 9 -14.85 17.90 -3.25
C LYS A 9 -13.42 17.59 -3.68
N THR A 10 -12.47 17.72 -2.76
CA THR A 10 -11.13 17.14 -2.89
C THR A 10 -11.26 15.64 -2.62
N GLY A 11 -11.37 14.84 -3.66
CA GLY A 11 -11.49 13.39 -3.53
C GLY A 11 -10.95 12.68 -4.76
N ILE A 12 -10.47 11.46 -4.55
CA ILE A 12 -10.07 10.57 -5.63
C ILE A 12 -11.36 9.90 -6.14
N LYS A 13 -11.56 9.89 -7.46
CA LYS A 13 -12.66 9.11 -8.06
C LYS A 13 -12.21 7.65 -8.12
N LEU A 14 -12.89 6.79 -7.36
CA LEU A 14 -12.69 5.35 -7.34
C LEU A 14 -13.99 4.65 -7.72
N ASP A 15 -13.89 3.46 -8.31
CA ASP A 15 -15.03 2.56 -8.45
C ASP A 15 -15.46 2.11 -7.04
N PRO A 16 -16.74 2.26 -6.65
CA PRO A 16 -17.23 1.77 -5.36
C PRO A 16 -16.95 0.28 -5.10
N HIS A 17 -16.87 -0.54 -6.16
CA HIS A 17 -16.51 -1.96 -6.04
C HIS A 17 -15.05 -2.19 -5.62
N GLN A 18 -14.20 -1.18 -5.73
CA GLN A 18 -12.81 -1.21 -5.26
C GLN A 18 -12.65 -0.66 -3.83
N VAL A 19 -13.76 -0.31 -3.17
CA VAL A 19 -13.77 0.25 -1.80
C VAL A 19 -14.34 -0.77 -0.82
N PHE A 20 -13.45 -1.41 -0.07
CA PHE A 20 -13.82 -2.45 0.90
C PHE A 20 -14.27 -1.89 2.27
N GLY A 21 -14.40 -0.57 2.43
CA GLY A 21 -14.85 0.07 3.68
C GLY A 21 -13.84 -0.04 4.84
N GLU A 22 -14.31 0.12 6.09
CA GLU A 22 -13.46 -0.02 7.27
C GLU A 22 -13.00 -1.47 7.45
N GLN A 23 -11.70 -1.69 7.38
CA GLN A 23 -11.08 -2.99 7.60
C GLN A 23 -10.21 -2.95 8.86
N ARG A 24 -10.64 -3.66 9.91
CA ARG A 24 -9.88 -3.78 11.16
C ARG A 24 -8.75 -4.80 11.08
N ASN A 25 -8.95 -5.85 10.29
CA ASN A 25 -7.93 -6.88 10.05
C ASN A 25 -7.47 -6.76 8.60
N LYS A 26 -6.35 -6.06 8.38
CA LYS A 26 -5.80 -5.82 7.04
C LYS A 26 -5.41 -7.13 6.33
N PRO A 27 -4.69 -8.08 6.98
CA PRO A 27 -4.41 -9.37 6.36
C PRO A 27 -5.65 -10.12 5.85
N ALA A 28 -6.74 -10.13 6.62
CA ALA A 28 -7.98 -10.80 6.21
C ALA A 28 -8.62 -10.12 4.99
N ALA A 29 -8.59 -8.78 4.94
CA ALA A 29 -9.08 -8.03 3.79
C ALA A 29 -8.26 -8.31 2.53
N LEU A 30 -6.92 -8.32 2.63
CA LEU A 30 -6.04 -8.63 1.51
C LEU A 30 -6.22 -10.07 1.02
N LYS A 31 -6.46 -11.03 1.93
CA LYS A 31 -6.79 -12.40 1.55
C LYS A 31 -8.10 -12.49 0.77
N ALA A 32 -9.11 -11.70 1.12
CA ALA A 32 -10.36 -11.64 0.36
C ALA A 32 -10.13 -11.07 -1.05
N ILE A 33 -9.39 -9.96 -1.15
CA ILE A 33 -9.00 -9.33 -2.44
C ILE A 33 -8.21 -10.32 -3.30
N GLN A 34 -7.25 -11.02 -2.70
CA GLN A 34 -6.45 -12.04 -3.37
C GLN A 34 -7.33 -13.13 -4.01
N LEU A 35 -8.31 -13.64 -3.25
CA LEU A 35 -9.24 -14.68 -3.72
C LEU A 35 -10.20 -14.14 -4.80
N GLU A 36 -10.71 -12.93 -4.62
CA GLU A 36 -11.64 -12.29 -5.56
C GLU A 36 -10.99 -12.04 -6.92
N HIS A 37 -9.73 -11.60 -6.93
CA HIS A 37 -9.01 -11.27 -8.16
C HIS A 37 -8.11 -12.38 -8.68
N SER A 38 -8.00 -13.51 -7.97
CA SER A 38 -7.14 -14.65 -8.35
C SER A 38 -5.68 -14.27 -8.60
N VAL A 39 -5.14 -13.37 -7.75
CA VAL A 39 -3.74 -12.90 -7.80
C VAL A 39 -2.89 -13.57 -6.73
N ARG A 40 -1.57 -13.58 -6.89
CA ARG A 40 -0.64 -14.07 -5.86
C ARG A 40 -0.40 -12.98 -4.80
N PRO A 41 0.02 -13.34 -3.57
CA PRO A 41 0.28 -12.36 -2.51
C PRO A 41 1.36 -11.33 -2.85
N ASP A 42 2.37 -11.72 -3.62
CA ASP A 42 3.46 -10.86 -4.10
C ASP A 42 3.02 -9.85 -5.16
N GLU A 43 1.85 -10.05 -5.77
CA GLU A 43 1.24 -9.12 -6.73
C GLU A 43 0.42 -8.02 -6.06
N ILE A 44 0.23 -8.10 -4.73
CA ILE A 44 -0.49 -7.12 -3.94
C ILE A 44 0.50 -6.27 -3.14
N PHE A 45 0.49 -4.96 -3.39
CA PHE A 45 1.25 -3.99 -2.61
C PHE A 45 0.34 -3.24 -1.64
N PHE A 46 0.69 -3.28 -0.37
CA PHE A 46 -0.01 -2.61 0.70
C PHE A 46 0.77 -1.36 1.15
N LEU A 47 0.10 -0.21 1.14
CA LEU A 47 0.66 1.08 1.56
C LEU A 47 -0.25 1.64 2.66
N ASP A 48 0.31 1.94 3.83
CA ASP A 48 -0.42 2.49 4.99
C ASP A 48 0.52 3.39 5.81
N ASP A 49 -0.01 4.41 6.46
CA ASP A 49 0.75 5.31 7.34
C ASP A 49 0.86 4.77 8.78
N ASN A 50 0.07 3.74 9.11
CA ASN A 50 0.21 3.00 10.35
C ASN A 50 1.21 1.84 10.21
N ILE A 51 2.35 1.96 10.90
CA ILE A 51 3.43 0.96 10.87
C ILE A 51 2.98 -0.43 11.36
N ILE A 52 2.06 -0.51 12.32
CA ILE A 52 1.57 -1.81 12.82
C ILE A 52 0.80 -2.54 11.74
N ASN A 53 -0.04 -1.83 10.98
CA ASN A 53 -0.75 -2.42 9.84
C ASN A 53 0.24 -2.95 8.79
N ALA A 54 1.29 -2.19 8.47
CA ALA A 54 2.30 -2.61 7.51
C ALA A 54 3.06 -3.86 7.98
N ILE A 55 3.38 -3.95 9.28
CA ILE A 55 4.04 -5.12 9.89
C ILE A 55 3.12 -6.35 9.83
N ASP A 56 1.86 -6.22 10.26
CA ASP A 56 0.90 -7.33 10.26
C ASP A 56 0.71 -7.89 8.84
N VAL A 57 0.63 -7.01 7.84
CA VAL A 57 0.50 -7.39 6.43
C VAL A 57 1.76 -8.06 5.90
N LYS A 58 2.95 -7.55 6.26
CA LYS A 58 4.23 -8.17 5.88
C LYS A 58 4.37 -9.57 6.46
N GLN A 59 4.00 -9.76 7.73
CA GLN A 59 4.01 -11.06 8.40
C GLN A 59 3.01 -12.05 7.79
N ALA A 60 1.92 -11.55 7.19
CA ALA A 60 0.96 -12.36 6.44
C ALA A 60 1.44 -12.75 5.03
N GLY A 61 2.64 -12.31 4.61
CA GLY A 61 3.28 -12.72 3.35
C GLY A 61 3.07 -11.78 2.16
N TYR A 62 2.49 -10.60 2.38
CA TYR A 62 2.29 -9.59 1.33
C TYR A 62 3.45 -8.59 1.27
N SER A 63 3.55 -7.88 0.14
CA SER A 63 4.42 -6.71 0.03
C SER A 63 3.79 -5.53 0.77
N ALA A 64 4.49 -4.97 1.75
CA ALA A 64 3.99 -3.88 2.59
C ALA A 64 5.01 -2.75 2.73
N TYR A 65 4.52 -1.51 2.70
CA TYR A 65 5.32 -0.28 2.75
C TYR A 65 4.71 0.69 3.75
N TRP A 66 5.58 1.41 4.46
CA TRP A 66 5.15 2.39 5.45
C TRP A 66 5.24 3.80 4.87
N ALA A 67 4.08 4.47 4.77
CA ALA A 67 3.98 5.82 4.26
C ALA A 67 4.33 6.84 5.36
N ILE A 68 5.42 7.59 5.19
CA ILE A 68 5.92 8.55 6.19
C ILE A 68 5.34 9.96 6.01
N TRP A 69 4.13 10.08 5.49
CA TRP A 69 3.37 11.34 5.50
C TRP A 69 2.34 11.42 6.63
N GLY A 70 2.13 10.31 7.37
CA GLY A 70 1.29 10.27 8.57
C GLY A 70 2.10 10.42 9.86
N TYR A 71 1.48 10.05 10.98
CA TYR A 71 2.09 10.16 12.32
C TYR A 71 3.32 9.27 12.47
N GLN A 72 4.40 9.88 12.97
CA GLN A 72 5.68 9.21 13.22
C GLN A 72 6.17 9.48 14.63
N ALA A 73 6.71 8.44 15.26
CA ALA A 73 7.43 8.52 16.50
C ALA A 73 8.74 7.74 16.37
N GLU A 74 9.73 8.02 17.22
CA GLU A 74 11.03 7.36 17.19
C GLU A 74 10.92 5.83 17.24
N HIS A 75 10.03 5.30 18.09
CA HIS A 75 9.80 3.86 18.19
C HIS A 75 9.19 3.24 16.92
N HIS A 76 8.52 4.00 16.05
CA HIS A 76 8.03 3.48 14.75
C HIS A 76 9.18 3.16 13.80
N TRP A 77 10.24 3.98 13.81
CA TRP A 77 11.43 3.73 13.00
C TRP A 77 12.17 2.48 13.46
N GLU A 78 12.24 2.26 14.77
CA GLU A 78 12.80 1.03 15.33
C GLU A 78 11.98 -0.20 14.89
N LEU A 79 10.65 -0.12 14.97
CA LEU A 79 9.77 -1.20 14.46
C LEU A 79 9.97 -1.46 12.96
N ALA A 80 10.03 -0.42 12.15
CA ALA A 80 10.27 -0.55 10.71
C ALA A 80 11.60 -1.25 10.42
N ARG A 81 12.67 -0.91 11.16
CA ARG A 81 13.98 -1.55 11.06
C ARG A 81 13.95 -3.02 11.50
N GLN A 82 13.31 -3.31 12.62
CA GLN A 82 13.19 -4.67 13.17
C GLN A 82 12.41 -5.60 12.23
N HIS A 83 11.38 -5.09 11.58
CA HIS A 83 10.49 -5.86 10.70
C HIS A 83 10.80 -5.71 9.20
N GLN A 84 11.90 -5.03 8.85
CA GLN A 84 12.32 -4.80 7.46
C GLN A 84 11.22 -4.17 6.59
N ILE A 85 10.49 -3.20 7.16
CA ILE A 85 9.47 -2.43 6.43
C ILE A 85 10.14 -1.25 5.72
N THR A 86 9.96 -1.19 4.41
CA THR A 86 10.43 -0.06 3.61
C THR A 86 9.55 1.16 3.85
N SER A 87 10.14 2.24 4.33
CA SER A 87 9.50 3.54 4.44
C SER A 87 9.57 4.32 3.12
N PHE A 88 8.55 5.11 2.79
CA PHE A 88 8.58 6.01 1.63
C PHE A 88 7.78 7.30 1.88
N SER A 89 8.27 8.41 1.32
CA SER A 89 7.59 9.71 1.34
C SER A 89 6.64 9.88 0.15
N LEU A 90 5.83 10.93 0.15
CA LEU A 90 4.85 11.17 -0.92
C LEU A 90 5.53 11.46 -2.25
N GLU A 91 6.66 12.15 -2.20
CA GLU A 91 7.50 12.48 -3.35
C GLU A 91 8.10 11.23 -4.01
N GLN A 92 8.26 10.14 -3.24
CA GLN A 92 8.83 8.88 -3.71
C GLN A 92 7.78 7.92 -4.29
N LEU A 93 6.48 8.22 -4.15
CA LEU A 93 5.41 7.35 -4.63
C LEU A 93 5.49 7.04 -6.13
N PRO A 94 5.81 7.99 -7.04
CA PRO A 94 5.97 7.67 -8.46
C PRO A 94 7.09 6.66 -8.75
N ASP A 95 8.22 6.80 -8.06
CA ASP A 95 9.36 5.89 -8.21
C ASP A 95 9.04 4.50 -7.66
N LEU A 96 8.33 4.45 -6.52
CA LEU A 96 7.86 3.21 -5.92
C LEU A 96 6.94 2.44 -6.88
N ILE A 97 5.93 3.10 -7.44
CA ILE A 97 4.99 2.50 -8.41
C ILE A 97 5.76 1.99 -9.64
N SER A 98 6.72 2.76 -10.14
CA SER A 98 7.56 2.37 -11.29
C SER A 98 8.38 1.11 -11.00
N ALA A 99 8.97 1.01 -9.80
CA ALA A 99 9.73 -0.18 -9.37
C ALA A 99 8.83 -1.42 -9.23
N MET A 100 7.61 -1.25 -8.69
CA MET A 100 6.61 -2.31 -8.61
C MET A 100 6.26 -2.84 -9.99
N SER A 101 5.94 -1.97 -10.96
CA SER A 101 5.57 -2.38 -12.32
C SER A 101 6.68 -3.09 -13.10
N LYS A 102 7.97 -2.80 -12.84
CA LYS A 102 9.08 -3.51 -13.48
C LYS A 102 9.20 -4.95 -12.98
N SER A 103 8.97 -5.17 -11.70
CA SER A 103 9.10 -6.49 -11.06
C SER A 103 8.14 -7.54 -11.66
N PHE A 104 6.98 -7.12 -12.19
CA PHE A 104 6.05 -8.02 -12.89
C PHE A 104 6.50 -8.41 -14.29
N ASN A 105 7.21 -7.53 -15.00
CA ASN A 105 7.55 -7.75 -16.40
C ASN A 105 8.78 -8.66 -16.56
N GLU A 106 9.60 -8.81 -15.51
CA GLU A 106 10.83 -9.62 -15.55
C GLU A 106 10.58 -11.12 -15.30
N GLU A 107 9.41 -11.52 -14.81
CA GLU A 107 9.05 -12.94 -14.59
C GLU A 107 8.40 -13.62 -15.81
N THR A 108 8.26 -12.92 -16.95
CA THR A 108 7.58 -13.45 -18.16
C THR A 108 8.51 -13.75 -19.34
N VAL A 109 9.81 -14.01 -19.10
CA VAL A 109 10.79 -14.38 -20.14
C VAL A 109 11.36 -15.77 -19.90
#